data_AF-A0A350MRA0-F1
#
_entry.id   AF-A0A350MRA0-F1
#
_cell.length_a   1.000
_cell.length_b   1.000
_cell.length_c   1.000
_cell.angle_alpha   90.00
_cell.angle_beta   90.00
_cell.angle_gamma   90.00
#
_symmetry.space_group_name_H-M   'P 1'
#
loop_
_entity.id
_entity.type
_entity.pdbx_description
1 polymer ?
#
loop_
_entity_poly.entity_id
_entity_poly.type
_entity_poly.pdbx_seq_one_letter_code
_entity_poly.pdbx_strand_id
1 'polypeptide(L)' 'DMDYLGIDQGPIIIMIENYSNELIWTILKKNPYIREGLIKAGFKGGWLTN' A
#
# COMPACT_ATOMS: atom_id res chain seq x y z
N ASP A 1 19.47 19.05 -16.74
CA ASP A 1 18.43 19.32 -15.74
C ASP A 1 18.18 18.06 -14.93
N MET A 2 18.16 18.18 -13.60
CA MET A 2 17.88 17.04 -12.73
C MET A 2 16.37 16.88 -12.61
N ASP A 3 15.82 15.99 -13.43
CA ASP A 3 14.40 15.62 -13.36
C ASP A 3 14.15 14.85 -12.05
N TYR A 4 13.75 15.57 -11.00
CA TYR A 4 13.13 14.98 -9.82
C TYR A 4 11.65 14.75 -10.13
N LEU A 5 11.35 13.67 -10.84
CA LEU A 5 9.97 13.19 -10.93
C LEU A 5 9.59 12.65 -9.56
N GLY A 6 8.61 13.27 -8.90
CA GLY A 6 8.12 12.81 -7.59
C GLY A 6 7.62 11.36 -7.60
N ILE A 7 7.34 10.81 -8.78
CA ILE A 7 6.98 9.41 -9.03
C ILE A 7 8.15 8.47 -8.72
N ASP A 8 9.41 8.91 -8.81
CA ASP A 8 10.58 8.06 -8.56
C ASP A 8 10.97 8.07 -7.07
N GLN A 9 10.87 9.23 -6.42
CA GLN A 9 11.31 9.41 -5.02
C GLN A 9 10.22 9.10 -4.01
N GLY A 10 8.95 9.36 -4.34
CA GLY A 10 7.81 9.05 -3.47
C GLY A 10 7.76 7.57 -3.08
N PRO A 11 7.87 6.62 -4.03
CA PRO A 11 7.91 5.20 -3.72
C PRO A 11 9.08 4.79 -2.82
N ILE A 12 10.26 5.41 -2.95
CA ILE A 12 11.42 5.08 -2.07
C ILE A 12 11.05 5.33 -0.60
N ILE A 13 10.52 6.52 -0.28
CA ILE A 13 10.15 6.87 1.09
C ILE A 13 9.00 5.99 1.60
N ILE A 14 7.98 5.77 0.76
CA ILE A 14 6.84 4.90 1.09
C ILE A 14 7.32 3.47 1.41
N MET A 15 8.26 2.95 0.63
CA MET A 15 8.77 1.59 0.81
C MET A 15 9.72 1.47 2.01
N ILE A 16 10.52 2.50 2.32
CA ILE A 16 11.32 2.54 3.55
C ILE A 16 10.41 2.47 4.78
N GLU A 17 9.36 3.28 4.82
CA GLU A 17 8.43 3.27 5.95
C GLU A 17 7.66 1.94 6.05
N ASN A 18 7.20 1.41 4.91
CA ASN A 18 6.56 0.09 4.90
C ASN A 18 7.47 -1.02 5.39
N TYR A 19 8.77 -0.97 5.08
CA TYR A 19 9.75 -1.92 5.59
C TYR A 19 9.99 -1.75 7.09
N SER A 20 10.03 -0.50 7.57
CA SER A 20 10.30 -0.18 8.98
C SER A 20 9.16 -0.59 9.91
N ASN A 21 7.90 -0.29 9.55
CA ASN A 21 6.76 -0.47 10.46
C ASN A 21 5.42 -0.78 9.78
N GLU A 22 5.40 -1.02 8.48
CA GLU A 22 4.17 -1.26 7.70
C GLU A 22 3.12 -0.13 7.77
N LEU A 23 3.47 1.13 8.05
CA LEU A 23 2.49 2.20 8.26
C LEU A 23 1.50 2.33 7.09
N ILE A 24 2.01 2.44 5.87
CA ILE A 24 1.17 2.67 4.68
C ILE A 24 0.32 1.43 4.40
N TRP A 25 0.90 0.23 4.49
CA TRP A 25 0.15 -1.03 4.41
C TRP A 25 -0.94 -1.11 5.46
N THR A 26 -0.67 -0.75 6.71
CA THR A 26 -1.67 -0.77 7.78
C THR A 26 -2.83 0.18 7.51
N ILE A 27 -2.55 1.36 6.94
CA ILE A 27 -3.58 2.32 6.53
C ILE A 27 -4.41 1.74 5.37
N LEU A 28 -3.78 1.23 4.32
CA LEU A 28 -4.49 0.69 3.16
C LEU A 28 -5.33 -0.55 3.52
N LYS A 29 -4.80 -1.43 4.39
CA LYS A 29 -5.50 -2.62 4.90
C LYS A 29 -6.83 -2.27 5.60
N LYS A 30 -6.91 -1.11 6.25
CA LYS A 30 -8.10 -0.63 6.97
C LYS A 30 -9.12 0.08 6.07
N ASN A 31 -8.77 0.42 4.82
CA ASN A 31 -9.68 1.14 3.94
C ASN A 31 -10.77 0.18 3.39
N PRO A 32 -12.06 0.43 3.69
CA PRO A 32 -13.14 -0.47 3.26
C PRO A 32 -13.25 -0.58 1.75
N TYR A 33 -12.99 0.49 1.00
CA TYR A 33 -13.09 0.48 -0.47
C TYR A 33 -12.00 -0.40 -1.11
N ILE A 34 -10.78 -0.35 -0.58
CA ILE A 34 -9.68 -1.22 -1.04
C ILE A 34 -10.02 -2.67 -0.73
N ARG A 35 -10.50 -2.93 0.50
CA ARG A 35 -10.88 -4.27 0.95
C ARG A 35 -11.96 -4.88 0.06
N GLU A 36 -13.05 -4.15 -0.16
CA GLU A 36 -14.14 -4.57 -1.02
C GLU A 36 -13.70 -4.74 -2.47
N GLY A 37 -12.83 -3.85 -2.98
CA GLY A 37 -12.25 -3.97 -4.31
C GLY A 37 -11.46 -5.26 -4.48
N LEU A 38 -10.60 -5.61 -3.52
CA LEU A 38 -9.81 -6.84 -3.52
C LEU A 38 -10.70 -8.09 -3.46
N ILE A 39 -11.72 -8.09 -2.59
CA ILE A 39 -12.68 -9.21 -2.49
C ILE A 39 -13.43 -9.40 -3.81
N LYS A 40 -13.92 -8.32 -4.42
CA LYS A 40 -14.62 -8.35 -5.72
C LYS A 40 -13.72 -8.81 -6.86
N ALA A 41 -12.44 -8.49 -6.80
CA ALA A 41 -11.42 -8.97 -7.74
C ALA A 41 -11.00 -10.44 -7.51
N GLY A 42 -11.54 -11.10 -6.46
CA GLY A 42 -11.31 -12.51 -6.19
C GLY A 42 -10.11 -12.83 -5.30
N PHE A 43 -9.44 -11.81 -4.73
CA PHE A 43 -8.39 -12.01 -3.73
C PHE A 43 -8.99 -12.57 -2.43
N LYS A 44 -8.27 -13.49 -1.78
CA LYS A 44 -8.70 -14.18 -0.56
C LYS A 44 -7.50 -14.45 0.37
N GLY A 45 -7.79 -14.63 1.66
CA GLY A 45 -6.80 -15.04 2.67
C GLY A 45 -5.91 -13.91 3.21
N GLY A 46 -4.94 -14.29 4.03
CA GLY A 46 -3.98 -13.37 4.66
C GLY A 46 -4.68 -12.34 5.57
N TRP A 47 -4.26 -11.08 5.48
CA TRP A 47 -4.84 -9.99 6.25
C TRP A 47 -6.27 -9.63 5.83
N LEU A 48 -6.74 -10.11 4.67
CA LEU A 48 -8.08 -9.83 4.17
C LEU A 48 -9.15 -10.66 4.90
N THR A 49 -8.75 -11.71 5.60
CA THR A 49 -9.67 -12.62 6.32
C THR A 49 -9.55 -12.54 7.84
N ASN A 50 -8.56 -11.81 8.35
CA ASN A 50 -8.32 -11.62 9.78
C ASN A 50 -9.02 -10.37 10.34
#